data_AF-A0A6V7KH84-F1
#
_entry.id   AF-A0A6V7KH84-F1
#
_cell.length_a   1.000
_cell.length_b   1.000
_cell.length_c   1.000
_cell.angle_alpha   90.00
_cell.angle_beta   90.00
_cell.angle_gamma   90.00
#
_symmetry.space_group_name_H-M   'P 1'
#
loop_
_entity.id
_entity.type
_entity.pdbx_description
1 polymer ?
#
loop_
_entity_poly.entity_id
_entity_poly.type
_entity_poly.pdbx_seq_one_letter_code
_entity_poly.pdbx_strand_id
1 'polypeptide(L)'
;KLFHIDFGFILGRDPKPLPPPMKLSKEMVEAMGGVNSEHYHEFRKQCYTAYLHLRRHANLILNLFSLMVDASVPDIALEPDKAVKKVQDKLRLDLNDEEAVHYFQNLLDISVTAVMAVLVEQLHKFAQYWRK
;
A
#
# COMPACT_ATOMS: atom_id res chain seq x y z
N LYS A 1 -7.54 -11.87 12.59
CA LYS A 1 -7.80 -10.48 12.14
C LYS A 1 -6.49 -9.71 12.23
N LEU A 2 -6.17 -8.87 11.25
CA LEU A 2 -4.97 -8.05 11.20
C LEU A 2 -5.37 -6.57 11.22
N PHE A 3 -4.63 -5.72 11.93
CA PHE A 3 -4.86 -4.28 12.00
C PHE A 3 -3.54 -3.53 12.24
N HIS A 4 -3.45 -2.28 11.77
CA HIS A 4 -2.32 -1.39 12.04
C HIS A 4 -2.60 -0.59 13.32
N ILE A 5 -1.57 -0.39 14.15
CA ILE A 5 -1.72 0.19 15.50
C ILE A 5 -1.26 1.64 15.64
N ASP A 6 -0.46 2.12 14.68
CA ASP A 6 0.20 3.42 14.74
C ASP A 6 0.01 4.17 13.42
N PHE A 7 -0.34 5.45 13.54
CA PHE A 7 -0.62 6.38 12.45
C PHE A 7 0.15 7.70 12.65
N GLY A 8 1.30 7.67 13.35
CA GLY A 8 2.16 8.84 13.56
C GLY A 8 2.72 9.45 12.27
N PHE A 9 2.67 8.72 11.16
CA PHE A 9 2.97 9.23 9.81
C PHE A 9 1.82 8.90 8.85
N ILE A 10 1.28 9.93 8.20
CA ILE A 10 0.18 9.85 7.23
C ILE A 10 0.50 10.64 5.96
N LEU A 11 -0.37 10.54 4.95
CA LEU A 11 -0.29 11.32 3.71
C LEU A 11 1.08 11.23 3.01
N GLY A 12 1.66 10.03 3.01
CA GLY A 12 2.94 9.73 2.35
C GLY A 12 4.19 10.13 3.13
N ARG A 13 4.05 10.67 4.35
CA ARG A 13 5.18 10.81 5.27
C ARG A 13 5.65 9.42 5.71
N ASP A 14 6.97 9.25 5.75
CA ASP A 14 7.61 8.04 6.25
C ASP A 14 9.03 8.45 6.71
N PRO A 15 9.51 7.95 7.86
CA PRO A 15 10.89 8.19 8.28
C PRO A 15 11.92 7.57 7.33
N LYS A 16 11.51 6.59 6.50
CA LYS A 16 12.37 5.95 5.50
C LYS A 16 12.27 6.70 4.16
N PRO A 17 13.39 6.85 3.43
CA PRO A 17 13.42 7.67 2.21
C PRO A 17 12.63 7.09 1.03
N LEU A 18 12.45 5.77 0.98
CA LEU A 18 11.77 5.08 -0.13
C LEU A 18 10.85 4.00 0.43
N PRO A 19 9.68 4.37 0.98
CA PRO A 19 8.74 3.38 1.45
C PRO A 19 8.16 2.60 0.26
N PRO A 20 7.93 1.27 0.42
CA PRO A 20 7.23 0.52 -0.62
C PRO A 20 5.82 1.08 -0.77
N PRO A 21 5.25 1.04 -1.99
CA PRO A 21 3.92 1.61 -2.25
C PRO A 21 2.82 0.89 -1.47
N MET A 22 2.97 -0.40 -1.20
CA MET A 22 2.13 -1.19 -0.31
C MET A 22 2.93 -1.70 0.89
N LYS A 23 2.33 -1.65 2.08
CA LYS A 23 2.91 -2.18 3.31
C LYS A 23 2.53 -3.66 3.46
N LEU A 24 3.32 -4.54 2.87
CA LEU A 24 3.16 -5.98 2.97
C LEU A 24 4.49 -6.60 3.42
N SER A 25 4.47 -7.35 4.52
CA SER A 25 5.67 -8.06 4.96
C SER A 25 5.76 -9.43 4.31
N LYS A 26 6.97 -9.99 4.32
CA LYS A 26 7.22 -11.37 3.93
C LYS A 26 6.29 -12.35 4.64
N GLU A 27 6.21 -12.23 5.96
CA GLU A 27 5.52 -13.17 6.83
C GLU A 27 4.02 -13.15 6.55
N MET A 28 3.48 -11.99 6.15
CA MET A 28 2.08 -11.88 5.69
C MET A 28 1.86 -12.66 4.40
N VAL A 29 2.79 -12.59 3.43
CA VAL A 29 2.71 -13.35 2.17
C VAL A 29 2.84 -14.85 2.43
N GLU A 30 3.76 -15.26 3.30
CA GLU A 30 3.93 -16.66 3.70
C GLU A 30 2.72 -17.19 4.46
N ALA A 31 2.11 -16.38 5.34
CA ALA A 31 0.88 -16.74 6.04
C ALA A 31 -0.31 -16.96 5.09
N MET A 32 -0.28 -16.32 3.91
CA MET A 32 -1.24 -16.58 2.83
C MET A 32 -0.85 -17.81 1.99
N GLY A 33 0.26 -18.50 2.26
CA GLY A 33 0.73 -19.65 1.49
C GLY A 33 1.62 -19.30 0.29
N GLY A 34 2.10 -18.06 0.21
CA GLY A 34 2.99 -17.60 -0.87
C GLY A 34 2.24 -17.09 -2.10
N VAL A 35 2.99 -16.51 -3.05
CA VAL A 35 2.43 -15.77 -4.20
C VAL A 35 1.65 -16.61 -5.21
N ASN A 36 1.81 -17.93 -5.16
CA ASN A 36 1.14 -18.88 -6.04
C ASN A 36 -0.03 -19.58 -5.37
N SER A 37 -0.37 -19.23 -4.12
CA SER A 37 -1.48 -19.85 -3.41
C SER A 37 -2.83 -19.27 -3.83
N GLU A 38 -3.88 -20.09 -3.72
CA GLU A 38 -5.26 -19.63 -3.92
C GLU A 38 -5.63 -18.49 -2.96
N HIS A 39 -5.19 -18.56 -1.71
CA HIS A 39 -5.46 -17.52 -0.71
C HIS A 39 -4.82 -16.17 -1.06
N TYR A 40 -3.60 -16.19 -1.64
CA TYR A 40 -2.97 -14.96 -2.10
C TYR A 40 -3.69 -14.37 -3.32
N HIS A 41 -4.17 -15.21 -4.24
CA HIS A 41 -5.00 -14.76 -5.35
C HIS A 41 -6.32 -14.14 -4.89
N GLU A 42 -6.98 -14.75 -3.90
CA GLU A 42 -8.21 -14.20 -3.32
C GLU A 42 -7.94 -12.89 -2.56
N PHE A 43 -6.83 -12.79 -1.81
CA PHE A 43 -6.38 -11.53 -1.20
C PHE A 43 -6.24 -10.40 -2.23
N ARG A 44 -5.56 -10.66 -3.37
CA ARG A 44 -5.40 -9.67 -4.44
C ARG A 44 -6.75 -9.22 -4.99
N LYS A 45 -7.64 -10.17 -5.27
CA LYS A 45 -9.00 -9.88 -5.77
C LYS A 45 -9.79 -9.01 -4.79
N GLN A 46 -9.69 -9.29 -3.49
CA GLN A 46 -10.30 -8.47 -2.45
C GLN A 46 -9.73 -7.06 -2.41
N CYS A 47 -8.41 -6.90 -2.55
CA CYS A 47 -7.78 -5.57 -2.64
C CYS A 47 -8.33 -4.75 -3.83
N TYR A 48 -8.43 -5.36 -5.02
CA TYR A 48 -8.94 -4.68 -6.21
C TYR A 48 -10.40 -4.26 -6.04
N THR A 49 -11.23 -5.19 -5.53
CA THR A 49 -12.65 -4.92 -5.28
C THR A 49 -12.82 -3.80 -4.28
N ALA A 50 -12.09 -3.84 -3.16
CA ALA A 50 -12.11 -2.78 -2.15
C ALA A 50 -11.67 -1.43 -2.71
N TYR A 51 -10.61 -1.41 -3.53
CA TYR A 51 -10.12 -0.18 -4.17
C TYR A 51 -11.18 0.45 -5.07
N LEU A 52 -11.85 -0.33 -5.92
CA LEU A 52 -12.93 0.16 -6.78
C LEU A 52 -14.12 0.69 -5.98
N HIS A 53 -14.51 0.01 -4.89
CA HIS A 53 -15.58 0.51 -4.03
C HIS A 53 -15.22 1.83 -3.35
N LEU A 54 -13.99 1.96 -2.82
CA LEU A 54 -13.53 3.21 -2.21
C LEU A 54 -13.51 4.36 -3.22
N ARG A 55 -13.10 4.10 -4.47
CA ARG A 55 -13.12 5.09 -5.57
C ARG A 55 -14.52 5.62 -5.85
N ARG A 56 -15.55 4.76 -5.84
CA ARG A 56 -16.95 5.18 -6.05
C ARG A 56 -17.46 6.13 -4.97
N HIS A 57 -16.87 6.08 -3.77
CA HIS A 57 -17.21 6.96 -2.64
C HIS A 57 -16.18 8.08 -2.41
N ALA A 58 -15.32 8.36 -3.39
CA ALA A 58 -14.23 9.33 -3.28
C ALA A 58 -14.71 10.73 -2.86
N ASN A 59 -15.85 11.20 -3.38
CA ASN A 59 -16.37 12.54 -3.08
C ASN A 59 -16.57 12.77 -1.57
N LEU A 60 -17.11 11.77 -0.86
CA LEU A 60 -17.29 11.86 0.59
C LEU A 60 -15.93 11.97 1.30
N ILE A 61 -14.99 11.09 0.93
CA ILE A 61 -13.64 11.07 1.53
C ILE A 61 -12.94 12.41 1.30
N LEU A 62 -12.94 12.90 0.05
CA LEU A 62 -12.28 14.15 -0.33
C LEU A 62 -12.90 15.35 0.41
N ASN A 63 -14.23 15.43 0.49
CA ASN A 63 -14.91 16.50 1.23
C ASN A 63 -14.57 16.48 2.72
N LEU A 64 -14.47 15.30 3.35
CA LEU A 64 -14.02 15.19 4.74
C LEU A 64 -12.58 15.70 4.90
N PHE A 65 -11.67 15.34 3.99
CA PHE A 65 -10.31 15.86 4.01
C PHE A 65 -10.25 17.38 3.76
N SER A 66 -11.14 17.94 2.92
CA SER A 66 -11.25 19.39 2.72
C SER A 66 -11.66 20.12 4.01
N LEU A 67 -12.53 19.53 4.82
CA LEU A 67 -12.92 20.07 6.13
C LEU A 67 -11.81 19.93 7.19
N MET A 68 -10.83 19.05 6.95
CA MET A 68 -9.72 18.79 7.87
C MET A 68 -8.49 19.64 7.58
N VAL A 69 -8.49 20.51 6.56
CA VAL A 69 -7.34 21.33 6.16
C VAL A 69 -6.81 22.18 7.32
N ASP A 70 -7.70 22.77 8.12
CA ASP A 70 -7.35 23.59 9.28
C ASP A 70 -7.27 22.79 10.59
N ALA A 71 -7.32 21.46 10.53
CA ALA A 71 -7.19 20.63 11.71
C ALA A 71 -5.75 20.67 12.25
N SER A 72 -5.60 20.55 13.57
CA SER A 72 -4.30 20.49 14.25
C SER A 72 -3.60 19.12 14.11
N VAL A 73 -3.83 18.41 13.00
CA VAL A 73 -3.18 17.13 12.69
C VAL A 73 -1.79 17.43 12.11
N PRO A 74 -0.68 17.00 12.73
CA PRO A 74 0.67 17.45 12.37
C PRO A 74 1.00 17.34 10.87
N ASP A 75 0.72 16.19 10.26
CA ASP A 75 1.05 15.94 8.85
C ASP A 75 0.16 16.69 7.86
N ILE A 76 -1.06 17.08 8.26
CA ILE A 76 -1.91 17.97 7.47
C ILE A 76 -1.39 19.40 7.60
N ALA A 77 -1.11 19.86 8.83
CA ALA A 77 -0.65 21.21 9.12
C ALA A 77 0.66 21.58 8.40
N LEU A 78 1.50 20.58 8.08
CA LEU A 78 2.73 20.79 7.31
C LEU A 78 2.49 21.18 5.84
N GLU A 79 1.44 20.64 5.20
CA GLU A 79 1.08 20.94 3.81
C GLU A 79 -0.45 20.91 3.62
N PRO A 80 -1.19 21.86 4.23
CA PRO A 80 -2.65 21.80 4.31
C PRO A 80 -3.32 21.79 2.94
N ASP A 81 -2.80 22.62 2.03
CA ASP A 81 -3.20 22.79 0.64
C ASP A 81 -2.99 21.53 -0.21
N LYS A 82 -2.12 20.60 0.22
CA LYS A 82 -1.82 19.36 -0.51
C LYS A 82 -2.48 18.12 0.09
N ALA A 83 -3.07 18.19 1.28
CA ALA A 83 -3.63 17.02 1.95
C ALA A 83 -4.71 16.33 1.12
N VAL A 84 -5.69 17.10 0.63
CA VAL A 84 -6.77 16.61 -0.25
C VAL A 84 -6.19 16.02 -1.55
N LYS A 85 -5.25 16.75 -2.17
CA LYS A 85 -4.62 16.33 -3.42
C LYS A 85 -3.88 15.00 -3.27
N LYS A 86 -3.14 14.80 -2.18
CA LYS A 86 -2.44 13.53 -1.89
C LYS A 86 -3.40 12.35 -1.79
N VAL A 87 -4.59 12.54 -1.23
CA VAL A 87 -5.62 11.49 -1.17
C VAL A 87 -6.21 11.23 -2.55
N GLN A 88 -6.54 12.29 -3.30
CA GLN A 88 -7.04 12.18 -4.67
C GLN A 88 -6.07 11.45 -5.60
N ASP A 89 -4.77 11.77 -5.51
CA ASP A 89 -3.70 11.14 -6.31
C ASP A 89 -3.60 9.62 -6.03
N LYS A 90 -3.96 9.15 -4.82
CA LYS A 90 -4.03 7.72 -4.49
C LYS A 90 -5.30 7.05 -5.01
N LEU A 91 -6.40 7.80 -5.09
CA LEU A 91 -7.67 7.28 -5.61
C LEU A 91 -7.66 7.15 -7.14
N ARG A 92 -6.76 7.86 -7.85
CA ARG A 92 -6.58 7.78 -9.32
C ARG A 92 -7.87 7.92 -10.12
N LEU A 93 -8.70 8.90 -9.75
CA LEU A 93 -10.02 9.13 -10.37
C LEU A 93 -9.92 9.50 -11.87
N ASP A 94 -8.71 9.76 -12.36
CA ASP A 94 -8.36 9.93 -13.77
C ASP A 94 -8.46 8.64 -14.59
N LEU A 95 -8.41 7.46 -13.94
CA LEU A 95 -8.44 6.15 -14.58
C LEU A 95 -9.85 5.56 -14.60
N ASN A 96 -10.18 4.78 -15.63
CA ASN A 96 -11.36 3.89 -15.59
C ASN A 96 -11.13 2.69 -14.64
N ASP A 97 -12.16 1.86 -14.43
CA ASP A 97 -12.10 0.77 -13.45
C ASP A 97 -11.03 -0.28 -13.82
N GLU A 98 -10.90 -0.65 -15.09
CA GLU A 98 -9.90 -1.61 -15.57
C GLU A 98 -8.47 -1.07 -15.40
N GLU A 99 -8.23 0.17 -15.80
CA GLU A 99 -6.94 0.86 -15.63
C GLU A 99 -6.57 1.03 -14.16
N ALA A 100 -7.55 1.32 -13.29
CA ALA A 100 -7.35 1.44 -11.85
C ALA A 100 -6.96 0.10 -11.22
N VAL A 101 -7.55 -1.01 -11.65
CA VAL A 101 -7.15 -2.35 -11.22
C VAL A 101 -5.73 -2.65 -11.68
N HIS A 102 -5.39 -2.36 -12.94
CA HIS A 102 -4.04 -2.57 -13.45
C HIS A 102 -3.00 -1.71 -12.70
N TYR A 103 -3.33 -0.45 -12.41
CA TYR A 103 -2.51 0.43 -11.57
C TYR A 103 -2.27 -0.19 -10.19
N PHE A 104 -3.33 -0.62 -9.50
CA PHE A 104 -3.21 -1.22 -8.17
C PHE A 104 -2.42 -2.54 -8.20
N GLN A 105 -2.63 -3.35 -9.25
CA GLN A 105 -1.88 -4.58 -9.48
C GLN A 105 -0.38 -4.30 -9.54
N ASN A 106 0.06 -3.30 -10.31
CA ASN A 106 1.48 -2.94 -10.39
C ASN A 106 2.06 -2.52 -9.03
N LEU A 107 1.31 -1.76 -8.21
CA LEU A 107 1.77 -1.39 -6.87
C LEU A 107 1.99 -2.61 -5.97
N LEU A 108 1.07 -3.58 -6.05
CA LEU A 108 1.13 -4.81 -5.28
C LEU A 108 2.32 -5.68 -5.74
N ASP A 109 2.50 -5.82 -7.06
CA ASP A 109 3.56 -6.64 -7.65
C ASP A 109 4.95 -6.07 -7.35
N ILE A 110 5.13 -4.75 -7.42
CA ILE A 110 6.39 -4.08 -7.02
C ILE A 110 6.69 -4.34 -5.54
N SER A 111 5.69 -4.23 -4.68
CA SER A 111 5.86 -4.39 -3.23
C SER A 111 6.23 -5.83 -2.87
N VAL A 112 5.61 -6.81 -3.51
CA VAL A 112 5.87 -8.24 -3.26
C VAL A 112 7.19 -8.68 -3.87
N THR A 113 7.53 -8.21 -5.07
CA THR A 113 8.83 -8.53 -5.70
C THR A 113 9.99 -8.01 -4.86
N ALA A 114 9.88 -6.79 -4.32
CA ALA A 114 10.90 -6.25 -3.42
C ALA A 114 11.09 -7.13 -2.16
N VAL A 115 9.99 -7.64 -1.59
CA VAL A 115 10.02 -8.58 -0.46
C VAL A 115 10.66 -9.92 -0.84
N MET A 116 10.34 -10.45 -2.01
CA MET A 116 10.91 -11.71 -2.50
C MET A 116 12.39 -11.61 -2.85
N ALA A 117 12.84 -10.47 -3.38
CA ALA A 117 14.25 -10.25 -3.67
C ALA A 117 15.10 -10.34 -2.39
N VAL A 118 14.65 -9.70 -1.31
CA VAL A 118 15.30 -9.78 0.01
C VAL A 118 15.37 -11.23 0.52
N LEU A 119 14.35 -12.04 0.23
CA LEU A 119 14.32 -13.45 0.61
C LEU A 119 15.32 -14.31 -0.10
N VAL A 120 15.35 -14.20 -1.43
CA VAL A 120 16.28 -14.94 -2.26
C VAL A 120 17.72 -14.62 -1.83
N GLU A 121 18.00 -13.35 -1.51
CA GLU A 121 19.30 -12.93 -1.01
C GLU A 121 19.63 -13.56 0.36
N GLN A 122 18.67 -13.62 1.30
CA GLN A 122 18.88 -14.26 2.60
C GLN A 122 19.13 -15.76 2.49
N LEU A 123 18.35 -16.47 1.65
CA LEU A 123 18.54 -17.90 1.40
C LEU A 123 19.89 -18.17 0.73
N HIS A 124 20.30 -17.31 -0.21
CA HIS A 124 21.61 -17.42 -0.86
C HIS A 124 22.75 -17.26 0.15
N LYS A 125 22.68 -16.26 1.04
CA LYS A 125 23.67 -16.07 2.11
C LYS A 125 23.75 -17.27 3.06
N PHE A 126 22.60 -17.83 3.45
CA PHE A 126 22.56 -19.05 4.25
C PHE A 126 23.23 -20.20 3.52
N ALA A 127 22.83 -20.49 2.27
CA ALA A 127 23.43 -21.55 1.47
C ALA A 127 24.95 -21.38 1.28
N GLN A 128 25.45 -20.14 1.13
CA GLN A 128 26.89 -19.85 1.08
C GLN A 128 27.60 -20.12 2.41
N TYR A 129 26.96 -19.85 3.55
CA TYR A 129 27.53 -20.11 4.88
C TYR A 129 27.77 -21.61 5.11
N TRP A 130 26.80 -22.46 4.74
CA TRP A 130 26.91 -23.93 4.86
C TRP A 130 27.78 -24.61 3.79
N ARG A 131 28.22 -23.84 2.79
CA ARG A 131 29.14 -24.31 1.75
C ARG A 131 30.61 -24.15 2.17
N LYS A 132 30.88 -23.49 3.30
CA LYS A 132 32.14 -23.59 4.05
C LYS A 132 32.06 -24.68 5.10
#